data_AF-A0AAU6ZTG3-F1
#
_entry.id   AF-A0AAU6ZTG3-F1
#
_cell.length_a   1.000
_cell.length_b   1.000
_cell.length_c   1.000
_cell.angle_alpha   90.00
_cell.angle_beta   90.00
_cell.angle_gamma   90.00
#
_symmetry.space_group_name_H-M   'P 1'
#
loop_
_entity.id
_entity.type
_entity.pdbx_description
1 polymer ?
#
loop_
_entity_poly.entity_id
_entity_poly.type
_entity_poly.pdbx_seq_one_letter_code
_entity_poly.pdbx_strand_id
1 'polypeptide(L)' 'MKRMNLRDVPDDVYSALVTAAGDRRQSLSAFVVDRLAEVAQTTRVADYVATYPAPRGTGITTDDAVAAVRGVREAS' A
#
# COMPACT_ATOMS: atom_id res chain seq x y z
N MET A 1 11.66 18.89 -3.60
CA MET A 1 10.34 18.25 -3.41
C MET A 1 9.26 19.10 -4.06
N LYS A 2 8.17 18.48 -4.52
CA LYS A 2 6.97 19.19 -4.99
C LYS A 2 6.03 19.42 -3.80
N ARG A 3 5.30 20.55 -3.79
CA ARG A 3 4.30 20.86 -2.77
C ARG A 3 2.92 20.50 -3.31
N MET A 4 2.10 19.87 -2.48
CA MET A 4 0.71 19.53 -2.80
C MET A 4 -0.18 20.19 -1.76
N ASN A 5 -1.32 20.72 -2.20
CA ASN A 5 -2.34 21.28 -1.31
C ASN A 5 -3.61 20.44 -1.45
N LEU A 6 -4.05 19.84 -0.36
CA LEU A 6 -5.28 19.07 -0.28
C LEU A 6 -6.40 20.04 0.09
N ARG A 7 -7.42 20.13 -0.77
CA ARG A 7 -8.62 20.95 -0.55
C ARG A 7 -9.81 20.04 -0.35
N ASP A 8 -10.83 20.58 0.30
CA ASP A 8 -12.13 19.92 0.47
C ASP A 8 -12.02 18.57 1.18
N VAL A 9 -11.10 18.45 2.15
CA VAL A 9 -10.96 17.26 3.00
C VAL A 9 -12.10 17.30 4.03
N PRO A 10 -12.99 16.29 4.06
CA PRO A 10 -14.04 16.21 5.06
C PRO A 10 -13.48 16.21 6.49
N ASP A 11 -14.17 16.87 7.43
CA ASP A 11 -13.69 17.08 8.80
C ASP A 11 -13.46 15.75 9.55
N ASP A 12 -14.30 14.75 9.30
CA ASP A 12 -14.18 13.41 9.86
C ASP A 12 -12.91 12.70 9.35
N VAL A 13 -12.63 12.80 8.05
CA VAL A 13 -11.41 12.27 7.43
C VAL A 13 -10.19 12.97 7.99
N TYR A 14 -10.22 14.31 8.08
CA TYR A 14 -9.12 15.08 8.64
C TYR A 14 -8.83 14.66 10.10
N SER A 15 -9.88 14.53 10.91
CA SER A 15 -9.77 14.11 12.32
C SER A 15 -9.17 12.71 12.44
N ALA A 16 -9.63 11.75 11.64
CA ALA A 16 -9.09 10.40 11.62
C ALA A 16 -7.60 10.37 11.25
N LEU A 17 -7.18 11.19 10.27
CA LEU A 17 -5.76 11.29 9.87
C LEU A 17 -4.90 11.91 10.97
N VAL A 18 -5.41 12.92 11.69
CA VAL A 18 -4.71 13.53 12.84
C VAL A 18 -4.50 12.51 13.94
N THR A 19 -5.53 11.75 14.31
CA THR A 19 -5.43 10.67 15.30
C THR A 19 -4.40 9.63 14.88
N ALA A 20 -4.47 9.14 13.65
CA ALA A 20 -3.55 8.13 13.13
C ALA A 20 -2.09 8.62 13.06
N ALA A 21 -1.86 9.90 12.79
CA ALA A 21 -0.54 10.52 12.84
C ALA A 21 -0.01 10.61 14.28
N GLY A 22 -0.89 10.98 15.23
CA GLY A 22 -0.60 11.02 16.66
C GLY A 22 -0.17 9.65 17.22
N ASP A 23 -0.89 8.58 16.87
CA ASP A 23 -0.57 7.20 17.25
C ASP A 23 0.83 6.78 16.77
N ARG A 24 1.26 7.31 15.62
CA ARG A 24 2.58 7.08 15.03
C ARG A 24 3.66 8.06 15.50
N ARG A 25 3.33 9.01 16.37
CA ARG A 25 4.21 10.11 16.82
C ARG A 25 4.79 10.92 15.65
N GLN A 26 4.01 11.09 14.60
CA GLN A 26 4.37 11.84 13.39
C GLN A 26 3.55 13.13 13.30
N SER A 27 4.07 14.13 12.59
CA SER A 27 3.22 15.22 12.14
C SER A 27 2.22 14.72 11.09
N LEU A 28 1.05 15.37 11.00
CA LEU A 28 0.03 15.03 10.00
C LEU A 28 0.60 15.03 8.57
N SER A 29 1.42 16.05 8.24
CA SER A 29 2.02 16.16 6.91
C SER A 29 2.98 15.02 6.59
N ALA A 30 3.81 14.59 7.55
CA ALA A 30 4.72 13.46 7.38
C ALA A 30 3.94 12.16 7.18
N PHE A 31 2.94 11.92 8.04
CA PHE A 31 2.07 10.75 7.96
C PHE A 31 1.36 10.66 6.60
N VAL A 32 0.76 11.76 6.13
CA VAL A 32 0.07 11.77 4.83
C VAL A 32 1.04 11.53 3.67
N VAL A 33 2.25 12.10 3.71
CA VAL A 33 3.27 11.85 2.68
C VAL A 33 3.69 10.38 2.64
N ASP A 34 3.91 9.76 3.80
CA ASP A 34 4.27 8.34 3.90
C ASP A 34 3.15 7.48 3.30
N ARG A 35 1.88 7.76 3.64
CA ARG A 35 0.73 7.03 3.07
C ARG A 35 0.59 7.22 1.57
N LEU A 36 0.82 8.43 1.05
CA LEU A 36 0.82 8.66 -0.39
C LEU A 36 1.94 7.90 -1.10
N ALA A 37 3.11 7.78 -0.47
CA ALA A 37 4.22 6.99 -1.01
C ALA A 37 3.89 5.49 -1.04
N GLU A 38 3.30 4.96 0.04
CA GLU A 38 2.82 3.57 0.10
C GLU A 38 1.80 3.31 -1.00
N VAL A 39 0.78 4.17 -1.16
CA VAL A 39 -0.23 4.04 -2.22
C VAL A 39 0.42 4.05 -3.59
N ALA A 40 1.30 5.02 -3.87
CA ALA A 40 2.00 5.10 -5.16
C ALA A 40 2.85 3.85 -5.45
N GLN A 41 3.43 3.23 -4.43
CA GLN A 41 4.16 1.97 -4.57
C GLN A 41 3.21 0.80 -4.87
N THR A 42 2.08 0.70 -4.16
CA THR A 42 1.10 -0.37 -4.39
C THR A 42 0.42 -0.28 -5.75
N THR A 43 0.13 0.93 -6.27
CA THR A 43 -0.37 1.12 -7.64
C THR A 43 0.61 0.52 -8.64
N ARG A 44 1.91 0.77 -8.48
CA ARG A 44 2.95 0.22 -9.36
C ARG A 44 3.09 -1.30 -9.25
N VAL A 45 2.88 -1.87 -8.06
CA VAL A 45 2.93 -3.34 -7.88
C VAL A 45 1.77 -4.00 -8.61
N ALA A 46 0.55 -3.44 -8.55
CA ALA A 46 -0.58 -3.97 -9.31
C ALA A 46 -0.28 -3.98 -10.82
N ASP A 47 0.28 -2.88 -11.33
CA ASP A 47 0.70 -2.76 -12.74
C ASP A 47 1.84 -3.73 -13.08
N TYR A 48 2.79 -3.93 -12.16
CA TYR A 48 3.88 -4.88 -12.32
C TYR A 48 3.37 -6.32 -12.38
N VAL A 49 2.50 -6.73 -11.47
CA VAL A 49 1.88 -8.06 -11.49
C VAL A 49 1.08 -8.27 -12.78
N ALA A 50 0.37 -7.26 -13.26
CA ALA A 50 -0.39 -7.34 -14.51
C ALA A 50 0.51 -7.50 -15.76
N THR A 51 1.75 -7.01 -15.71
CA THR A 51 2.71 -7.09 -16.81
C THR A 51 3.71 -8.22 -16.67
N TYR A 52 3.76 -8.88 -15.50
CA TYR A 52 4.71 -9.94 -15.21
C TYR A 52 4.36 -11.20 -16.01
N PRO A 53 5.20 -11.60 -16.98
CA PRO A 53 5.00 -12.88 -17.65
C PRO A 53 5.31 -13.99 -16.66
N ALA A 54 4.34 -14.88 -16.42
CA ALA A 54 4.55 -16.05 -15.58
C ALA A 54 5.80 -16.82 -16.06
N PRO A 55 6.71 -17.23 -15.16
CA PRO A 55 7.88 -18.02 -15.50
C PRO A 55 7.44 -19.29 -16.21
N ARG A 56 7.85 -19.46 -17.47
CA ARG A 56 7.51 -20.66 -18.25
C ARG A 56 8.48 -21.78 -17.90
N GLY A 57 7.98 -23.00 -17.73
CA GLY A 57 8.81 -24.19 -17.49
C GLY A 57 9.13 -24.48 -16.01
N THR A 58 8.56 -23.74 -15.06
CA THR A 58 8.71 -24.03 -13.62
C THR A 58 7.71 -25.06 -13.10
N GLY A 59 6.61 -25.29 -13.82
CA GLY A 59 5.48 -26.12 -13.36
C GLY A 59 4.66 -25.49 -12.24
N ILE A 60 4.99 -24.27 -11.82
CA ILE A 60 4.30 -23.54 -10.74
C ILE A 60 3.22 -22.65 -11.34
N THR A 61 1.99 -22.83 -10.88
CA THR A 61 0.85 -22.01 -11.26
C THR A 61 0.71 -20.78 -10.35
N THR A 62 -0.10 -19.81 -10.78
CA THR A 62 -0.43 -18.65 -9.93
C THR A 62 -1.18 -19.08 -8.67
N ASP A 63 -2.00 -20.13 -8.74
CA ASP A 63 -2.72 -20.67 -7.59
C ASP A 63 -1.75 -21.28 -6.55
N ASP A 64 -0.69 -21.96 -7.00
CA ASP A 64 0.36 -22.47 -6.10
C ASP A 64 1.06 -21.33 -5.34
N ALA A 65 1.32 -20.22 -6.04
CA ALA A 65 1.92 -19.04 -5.42
C ALA A 65 0.98 -18.37 -4.41
N VAL A 66 -0.32 -18.27 -4.73
CA VAL A 66 -1.32 -17.73 -3.80
C VAL A 66 -1.47 -18.63 -2.57
N ALA A 67 -1.50 -19.95 -2.76
CA ALA A 67 -1.58 -20.92 -1.67
C ALA A 67 -0.38 -20.81 -0.73
N ALA A 68 0.83 -20.65 -1.26
CA ALA A 68 2.04 -20.47 -0.46
C ALA A 68 1.98 -19.18 0.40
N VAL A 69 1.57 -18.05 -0.18
CA VAL A 69 1.42 -16.78 0.56
C VAL A 69 0.38 -16.91 1.66
N ARG A 70 -0.74 -17.59 1.38
CA ARG A 70 -1.79 -17.83 2.36
C ARG A 70 -1.31 -18.67 3.54
N GLY A 71 -0.57 -19.74 3.25
CA GLY A 71 0.01 -20.61 4.29
C GLY A 71 0.97 -19.88 5.23
N VAL A 72 1.79 -18.97 4.71
CA VAL A 72 2.67 -18.13 5.55
C VAL A 72 1.86 -17.17 6.43
N ARG A 73 0.80 -16.57 5.87
CA ARG A 73 -0.04 -15.61 6.61
C ARG A 73 -0.83 -16.27 7.74
N GLU A 74 -1.30 -17.49 7.55
CA GLU A 74 -2.05 -18.24 8.56
C GLU A 74 -1.16 -18.82 9.67
N ALA A 75 0.16 -18.87 9.45
CA ALA A 75 1.15 -19.36 10.41
C ALA A 75 1.79 -18.25 11.29
N SER A 76 1.48 -16.97 11.05
CA SER A 76 1.89 -15.80 11.88
C SER A 76 0.72 -15.29 12.71
#